data_AF-A0A235EHI7-F1
#
_entry.id   AF-A0A235EHI7-F1
#
_cell.length_a   1.000
_cell.length_b   1.000
_cell.length_c   1.000
_cell.angle_alpha   90.00
_cell.angle_beta   90.00
_cell.angle_gamma   90.00
#
_symmetry.space_group_name_H-M   'P 1'
#
loop_
_entity.id
_entity.type
_entity.pdbx_description
1 polymer ?
#
loop_
_entity_poly.entity_id
_entity_poly.type
_entity_poly.pdbx_seq_one_letter_code
_entity_poly.pdbx_strand_id
1 'polypeptide(L)'
;MSSGGFHVHGPHDHAVEHATHGHHGDHASSHGAEGNGSSMNKIAMFTAIVATVGAIFAYMGGATQANAGLLKNDAAIKKTEASNQWNYFQSKSTKQSLAELARDLTPAETEKAKYQGKIDRYEKEKNEIKAVAEKLEADAHAFDQKSEAQMHQHHRWAQATTALQVAIALAAIALLTKKKWLEYGMYGVAAVGLGVGALAALHI
;
A
#
# COMPACT_ATOMS: atom_id res chain seq x y z
N MET A 1 -22.68 41.37 31.49
CA MET A 1 -22.54 39.90 31.30
C MET A 1 -21.85 39.70 29.95
N SER A 2 -20.54 39.45 29.95
CA SER A 2 -19.81 39.06 28.74
C SER A 2 -19.12 37.73 29.01
N SER A 3 -19.54 36.72 28.27
CA SER A 3 -19.05 35.35 28.28
C SER A 3 -17.67 35.26 27.62
N GLY A 4 -16.63 35.07 28.43
CA GLY A 4 -15.31 34.65 27.95
C GLY A 4 -15.33 33.17 27.59
N GLY A 5 -15.42 32.85 26.30
CA GLY A 5 -15.25 31.50 25.79
C GLY A 5 -13.76 31.14 25.76
N PHE A 6 -13.31 30.36 26.73
CA PHE A 6 -11.98 29.74 26.70
C PHE A 6 -12.02 28.61 25.66
N HIS A 7 -11.55 28.88 24.45
CA HIS A 7 -11.44 27.88 23.40
C HIS A 7 -10.13 27.11 23.60
N VAL A 8 -10.22 25.89 24.14
CA VAL A 8 -9.09 24.98 24.31
C VAL A 8 -9.00 24.14 23.05
N HIS A 9 -8.01 24.43 22.20
CA HIS A 9 -7.71 23.59 21.04
C HIS A 9 -7.21 22.23 21.50
N GLY A 10 -7.81 21.15 20.96
CA GLY A 10 -7.34 19.80 21.20
C GLY A 10 -5.99 19.57 20.53
N PRO A 11 -5.13 18.66 21.05
CA PRO A 11 -3.80 18.38 20.50
C PRO A 11 -3.81 17.88 19.04
N HIS A 12 -4.99 17.56 18.49
CA HIS A 12 -5.18 17.21 17.09
C HIS A 12 -5.35 18.43 16.15
N ASP A 13 -5.87 19.57 16.62
CA ASP A 13 -5.98 20.79 15.80
C ASP A 13 -4.61 21.41 15.53
N HIS A 14 -3.70 21.34 16.50
CA HIS A 14 -2.30 21.77 16.35
C HIS A 14 -1.50 20.94 15.34
N ALA A 15 -1.88 19.68 15.09
CA ALA A 15 -1.20 18.84 14.11
C ALA A 15 -1.63 19.18 12.67
N VAL A 16 -2.88 19.62 12.48
CA VAL A 16 -3.41 20.00 11.17
C VAL A 16 -2.89 21.39 10.74
N GLU A 17 -2.74 22.32 11.69
CA GLU A 17 -2.11 23.62 11.42
C GLU A 17 -0.60 23.50 11.13
N HIS A 18 0.12 22.61 11.82
CA HIS A 18 1.53 22.35 11.50
C HIS A 18 1.77 21.52 10.23
N ALA A 19 0.81 20.68 9.80
CA ALA A 19 0.91 19.95 8.53
C ALA A 19 0.58 20.82 7.32
N THR A 20 -0.28 21.83 7.48
CA THR A 20 -0.64 22.78 6.41
C THR A 20 0.35 23.95 6.30
N HIS A 21 1.01 24.33 7.39
CA HIS A 21 2.11 25.32 7.36
C HIS A 21 3.53 24.74 7.18
N GLY A 22 3.70 23.41 7.22
CA GLY A 22 5.00 22.75 7.17
C GLY A 22 5.58 22.41 5.79
N HIS A 23 4.88 22.69 4.68
CA HIS A 23 5.36 22.27 3.35
C HIS A 23 4.97 23.16 2.16
N HIS A 24 4.74 24.46 2.37
CA HIS A 24 4.39 25.39 1.26
C HIS A 24 4.90 26.83 1.46
N GLY A 25 6.03 27.04 2.15
CA GLY A 25 6.33 28.37 2.70
C GLY A 25 7.66 29.07 2.39
N ASP A 26 8.64 28.50 1.66
CA ASP A 26 10.00 29.10 1.71
C ASP A 26 10.85 29.07 0.42
N HIS A 27 10.23 29.21 -0.77
CA HIS A 27 11.01 29.33 -2.03
C HIS A 27 10.57 30.44 -2.99
N ALA A 28 9.96 31.53 -2.51
CA ALA A 28 9.58 32.63 -3.40
C ALA A 28 9.59 34.02 -2.75
N SER A 29 10.63 34.37 -1.99
CA SER A 29 10.86 35.78 -1.64
C SER A 29 12.27 36.03 -1.10
N SER A 30 13.26 36.08 -1.99
CA SER A 30 14.40 36.97 -1.78
C SER A 30 14.70 37.73 -3.07
N HIS A 31 14.05 38.89 -3.18
CA HIS A 31 14.48 39.96 -4.07
C HIS A 31 15.82 40.50 -3.56
N GLY A 32 16.91 40.07 -4.20
CA GLY A 32 18.25 40.65 -4.04
C GLY A 32 18.88 40.77 -5.42
N ALA A 33 18.98 42.00 -5.89
CA ALA A 33 19.23 42.37 -7.27
C ALA A 33 20.63 42.03 -7.82
N GLU A 34 20.68 42.08 -9.14
CA GLU A 34 21.83 42.36 -10.03
C GLU A 34 22.59 41.17 -10.65
N GLY A 35 22.44 41.05 -11.99
CA GLY A 35 23.46 40.51 -12.89
C GLY A 35 23.08 39.35 -13.82
N ASN A 36 22.02 38.56 -13.57
CA ASN A 36 21.79 37.33 -14.37
C ASN A 36 20.32 36.86 -14.46
N GLY A 37 19.36 37.79 -14.55
CA GLY A 37 17.91 37.50 -14.48
C GLY A 37 17.39 36.43 -15.45
N SER A 38 18.05 36.23 -16.60
CA SER A 38 17.69 35.17 -17.56
C SER A 38 17.98 33.76 -17.05
N SER A 39 19.15 33.51 -16.46
CA SER A 39 19.51 32.15 -16.02
C SER A 39 18.80 31.77 -14.73
N MET A 40 18.56 32.73 -13.83
CA MET A 40 17.79 32.49 -12.61
C MET A 40 16.33 32.14 -12.92
N ASN A 41 15.68 32.88 -13.83
CA ASN A 41 14.31 32.55 -14.28
C ASN A 41 14.25 31.18 -14.98
N LYS A 42 15.26 30.82 -15.78
CA LYS A 42 15.33 29.50 -16.43
C LYS A 42 15.45 28.36 -15.42
N ILE A 43 16.27 28.52 -14.38
CA ILE A 43 16.41 27.50 -13.33
C ILE A 43 15.12 27.41 -12.50
N ALA A 44 14.51 28.52 -12.12
CA ALA A 44 13.24 28.53 -11.40
C ALA A 44 12.12 27.83 -12.18
N MET A 45 11.99 28.13 -13.49
CA MET A 45 11.02 27.49 -14.37
C MET A 45 11.31 25.99 -14.53
N PHE A 46 12.58 25.60 -14.67
CA PHE A 46 12.98 24.19 -14.75
C PHE A 46 12.64 23.43 -13.45
N THR A 47 12.92 24.02 -12.29
CA THR A 47 12.56 23.43 -10.98
C THR A 47 11.05 23.27 -10.84
N ALA A 48 10.24 24.23 -11.30
CA ALA A 48 8.78 24.12 -11.27
C ALA A 48 8.26 22.98 -12.16
N ILE A 49 8.86 22.78 -13.34
CA ILE A 49 8.53 21.67 -14.25
C ILE A 49 8.94 20.32 -13.64
N VAL A 50 10.15 20.23 -13.06
CA VAL A 50 10.60 19.01 -12.38
C VAL A 50 9.73 18.70 -11.17
N ALA A 51 9.33 19.71 -10.39
CA ALA A 51 8.45 19.53 -9.23
C ALA A 51 7.05 19.02 -9.63
N THR A 52 6.48 19.53 -10.72
CA THR A 52 5.18 19.05 -11.23
C THR A 52 5.25 17.60 -11.72
N VAL A 53 6.32 17.22 -12.43
CA VAL A 53 6.58 15.81 -12.80
C VAL A 53 6.80 14.94 -11.55
N GLY A 54 7.54 15.44 -10.57
CA GLY A 54 7.75 14.77 -9.28
C GLY A 54 6.45 14.53 -8.51
N ALA A 55 5.53 15.51 -8.52
CA ALA A 55 4.21 15.36 -7.90
C ALA A 55 3.37 14.27 -8.58
N ILE A 56 3.43 14.15 -9.90
CA ILE A 56 2.77 13.07 -10.65
C ILE A 56 3.35 11.70 -10.25
N PHE A 57 4.68 11.59 -10.16
CA PHE A 57 5.34 10.34 -9.76
C PHE A 57 5.02 9.96 -8.30
N ALA A 58 5.01 10.94 -7.40
CA ALA A 58 4.61 10.73 -6.01
C ALA A 58 3.15 10.26 -5.90
N TYR A 59 2.24 10.84 -6.69
CA TYR A 59 0.85 10.39 -6.75
C TYR A 59 0.74 8.96 -7.28
N MET A 60 1.43 8.63 -8.39
CA MET A 60 1.43 7.29 -8.96
C MET A 60 2.04 6.24 -8.02
N GLY A 61 3.11 6.59 -7.30
CA GLY A 61 3.67 5.78 -6.22
C GLY A 61 2.66 5.54 -5.10
N GLY A 62 2.06 6.62 -4.57
CA GLY A 62 1.04 6.51 -3.53
C GLY A 62 -0.18 5.68 -3.95
N ALA A 63 -0.67 5.86 -5.18
CA ALA A 63 -1.81 5.13 -5.72
C ALA A 63 -1.52 3.63 -5.90
N THR A 64 -0.33 3.27 -6.42
CA THR A 64 0.08 1.86 -6.54
C THR A 64 0.30 1.20 -5.18
N GLN A 65 0.86 1.92 -4.20
CA GLN A 65 0.98 1.45 -2.81
C GLN A 65 -0.38 1.20 -2.17
N ALA A 66 -1.31 2.14 -2.32
CA ALA A 66 -2.66 2.02 -1.78
C ALA A 66 -3.41 0.83 -2.40
N ASN A 67 -3.35 0.67 -3.72
CA ASN A 67 -3.97 -0.46 -4.41
C ASN A 67 -3.34 -1.81 -4.01
N ALA A 68 -2.02 -1.90 -3.88
CA ALA A 68 -1.36 -3.10 -3.37
C ALA A 68 -1.81 -3.40 -1.92
N GLY A 69 -1.92 -2.37 -1.08
CA GLY A 69 -2.42 -2.49 0.28
C GLY A 69 -3.86 -3.01 0.36
N LEU A 70 -4.75 -2.51 -0.50
CA LEU A 70 -6.14 -2.98 -0.59
C LEU A 70 -6.20 -4.46 -0.98
N LEU A 71 -5.48 -4.85 -2.04
CA LEU A 71 -5.42 -6.26 -2.49
C LEU A 71 -4.86 -7.18 -1.41
N LYS A 72 -3.83 -6.74 -0.67
CA LYS A 72 -3.28 -7.48 0.48
C LYS A 72 -4.31 -7.64 1.59
N ASN A 73 -5.13 -6.61 1.84
CA ASN A 73 -6.19 -6.66 2.84
C ASN A 73 -7.29 -7.66 2.45
N ASP A 74 -7.75 -7.61 1.20
CA ASP A 74 -8.71 -8.59 0.65
C ASP A 74 -8.17 -10.02 0.74
N ALA A 75 -6.89 -10.23 0.40
CA ALA A 75 -6.22 -11.52 0.56
C ALA A 75 -6.23 -11.99 2.03
N ALA A 76 -5.96 -11.09 2.99
CA ALA A 76 -5.97 -11.41 4.41
C ALA A 76 -7.38 -11.74 4.93
N ILE A 77 -8.42 -11.02 4.48
CA ILE A 77 -9.82 -11.33 4.78
C ILE A 77 -10.16 -12.73 4.25
N LYS A 78 -9.88 -13.00 2.97
CA LYS A 78 -10.15 -14.31 2.35
C LYS A 78 -9.41 -15.45 3.03
N LYS A 79 -8.15 -15.24 3.40
CA LYS A 79 -7.36 -16.21 4.17
C LYS A 79 -7.94 -16.48 5.56
N THR A 80 -8.51 -15.46 6.21
CA THR A 80 -9.20 -15.59 7.49
C THR A 80 -10.52 -16.36 7.34
N GLU A 81 -11.29 -16.06 6.30
CA GLU A 81 -12.51 -16.81 5.94
C GLU A 81 -12.20 -18.29 5.67
N ALA A 82 -11.14 -18.58 4.91
CA ALA A 82 -10.66 -19.94 4.66
C ALA A 82 -10.27 -20.67 5.95
N SER A 83 -9.52 -20.00 6.84
CA SER A 83 -9.15 -20.54 8.15
C SER A 83 -10.39 -20.89 8.99
N ASN A 84 -11.41 -20.02 8.99
CA ASN A 84 -12.67 -20.30 9.66
C ASN A 84 -13.38 -21.54 9.08
N GLN A 85 -13.36 -21.73 7.76
CA GLN A 85 -13.92 -22.92 7.13
C GLN A 85 -13.14 -24.18 7.50
N TRP A 86 -11.80 -24.12 7.52
CA TRP A 86 -10.98 -25.24 7.99
C TRP A 86 -11.24 -25.58 9.45
N ASN A 87 -11.38 -24.58 10.32
CA ASN A 87 -11.77 -24.80 11.72
C ASN A 87 -13.15 -25.46 11.83
N TYR A 88 -14.10 -25.05 10.97
CA TYR A 88 -15.42 -25.68 10.93
C TYR A 88 -15.37 -27.14 10.44
N PHE A 89 -14.55 -27.41 9.42
CA PHE A 89 -14.26 -28.77 8.95
C PHE A 89 -13.68 -29.64 10.07
N GLN A 90 -12.69 -29.12 10.82
CA GLN A 90 -12.09 -29.83 11.95
C GLN A 90 -13.13 -30.14 13.02
N SER A 91 -13.98 -29.17 13.38
CA SER A 91 -15.08 -29.38 14.33
C SER A 91 -16.04 -30.49 13.88
N LYS A 92 -16.42 -30.51 12.59
CA LYS A 92 -17.25 -31.58 12.02
C LYS A 92 -16.54 -32.93 12.02
N SER A 93 -15.24 -32.96 11.73
CA SER A 93 -14.42 -34.17 11.77
C SER A 93 -14.38 -34.77 13.17
N THR A 94 -14.23 -33.93 14.20
CA THR A 94 -14.31 -34.38 15.60
C THR A 94 -15.69 -34.93 15.95
N LYS A 95 -16.77 -34.28 15.51
CA LYS A 95 -18.15 -34.78 15.72
C LYS A 95 -18.40 -36.11 15.00
N GLN A 96 -17.84 -36.28 13.81
CA GLN A 96 -17.89 -37.53 13.07
C GLN A 96 -17.14 -38.64 13.82
N SER A 97 -15.90 -38.40 14.24
CA SER A 97 -15.10 -39.36 15.00
C SER A 97 -15.78 -39.78 16.31
N LEU A 98 -16.44 -38.84 17.00
CA LEU A 98 -17.24 -39.17 18.18
C LEU A 98 -18.47 -40.02 17.86
N ALA A 99 -19.12 -39.77 16.71
CA ALA A 99 -20.25 -40.59 16.25
C ALA A 99 -19.81 -42.00 15.83
N GLU A 100 -18.64 -42.14 15.20
CA GLU A 100 -17.99 -43.42 14.89
C GLU A 100 -17.69 -44.20 16.17
N LEU A 101 -17.05 -43.56 17.16
CA LEU A 101 -16.80 -44.18 18.45
C LEU A 101 -18.10 -44.62 19.15
N ALA A 102 -19.13 -43.77 19.15
CA ALA A 102 -20.43 -44.10 19.74
C ALA A 102 -21.12 -45.28 19.02
N ARG A 103 -21.02 -45.35 17.69
CA ARG A 103 -21.53 -46.48 16.89
C ARG A 103 -20.82 -47.77 17.29
N ASP A 104 -19.50 -47.75 17.39
CA ASP A 104 -18.68 -48.95 17.63
C ASP A 104 -18.87 -49.49 19.05
N LEU A 105 -19.16 -48.62 20.02
CA LEU A 105 -19.49 -48.98 21.41
C LEU A 105 -20.95 -49.43 21.60
N THR A 106 -21.83 -49.21 20.62
CA THR A 106 -23.26 -49.52 20.75
C THR A 106 -23.54 -50.99 20.42
N PRO A 107 -24.09 -51.80 21.34
CA PRO A 107 -24.37 -53.21 21.08
C PRO A 107 -25.64 -53.44 20.25
N ALA A 108 -26.61 -52.52 20.29
CA ALA A 108 -27.89 -52.64 19.57
C ALA A 108 -27.77 -52.16 18.12
N GLU A 109 -28.01 -53.06 17.16
CA GLU A 109 -27.85 -52.78 15.72
C GLU A 109 -28.77 -51.66 15.20
N THR A 110 -29.97 -51.54 15.79
CA THR A 110 -30.93 -50.46 15.47
C THR A 110 -30.41 -49.07 15.84
N GLU A 111 -29.63 -48.95 16.91
CA GLU A 111 -29.02 -47.70 17.34
C GLU A 111 -27.74 -47.39 16.55
N LYS A 112 -26.99 -48.42 16.11
CA LYS A 112 -25.86 -48.24 15.19
C LYS A 112 -26.27 -47.59 13.87
N ALA A 113 -27.41 -47.99 13.29
CA ALA A 113 -27.94 -47.40 12.06
C ALA A 113 -28.19 -45.89 12.19
N LYS A 114 -28.63 -45.41 13.37
CA LYS A 114 -28.80 -43.98 13.64
C LYS A 114 -27.47 -43.22 13.66
N TYR A 115 -26.42 -43.82 14.22
CA TYR A 115 -25.08 -43.22 14.21
C TYR A 115 -24.48 -43.23 12.82
N GLN A 116 -24.68 -44.30 12.03
CA GLN A 116 -24.25 -44.35 10.64
C GLN A 116 -24.86 -43.21 9.82
N GLY A 117 -26.17 -42.97 9.93
CA GLY A 117 -26.79 -41.83 9.25
C GLY A 117 -26.25 -40.45 9.67
N LYS A 118 -25.77 -40.30 10.93
CA LYS A 118 -25.09 -39.07 11.36
C LYS A 118 -23.70 -38.95 10.75
N ILE A 119 -22.95 -40.05 10.67
CA ILE A 119 -21.61 -40.12 10.06
C ILE A 119 -21.71 -39.72 8.59
N ASP A 120 -22.61 -40.35 7.82
CA ASP A 120 -22.80 -40.08 6.39
C ASP A 120 -23.17 -38.60 6.15
N ARG A 121 -24.02 -38.02 7.00
CA ARG A 121 -24.36 -36.59 6.95
C ARG A 121 -23.13 -35.72 7.21
N TYR A 122 -22.35 -36.00 8.26
CA TYR A 122 -21.17 -35.21 8.58
C TYR A 122 -20.08 -35.33 7.51
N GLU A 123 -19.93 -36.48 6.88
CA GLU A 123 -19.00 -36.67 5.77
C GLU A 123 -19.40 -35.83 4.56
N LYS A 124 -20.69 -35.79 4.21
CA LYS A 124 -21.21 -34.90 3.17
C LYS A 124 -20.97 -33.42 3.50
N GLU A 125 -21.35 -32.98 4.70
CA GLU A 125 -21.15 -31.59 5.15
C GLU A 125 -19.66 -31.20 5.14
N LYS A 126 -18.76 -32.10 5.56
CA LYS A 126 -17.31 -31.88 5.53
C LYS A 126 -16.79 -31.66 4.11
N ASN A 127 -17.25 -32.44 3.14
CA ASN A 127 -16.83 -32.27 1.75
C ASN A 127 -17.30 -30.93 1.16
N GLU A 128 -18.51 -30.49 1.50
CA GLU A 128 -19.03 -29.17 1.12
C GLU A 128 -18.17 -28.05 1.74
N ILE A 129 -17.88 -28.14 3.04
CA ILE A 129 -17.03 -27.15 3.76
C ILE A 129 -15.62 -27.11 3.16
N LYS A 130 -15.04 -28.28 2.86
CA LYS A 130 -13.70 -28.39 2.26
C LYS A 130 -13.64 -27.68 0.91
N ALA A 131 -14.62 -27.88 0.03
CA ALA A 131 -14.67 -27.21 -1.26
C ALA A 131 -14.76 -25.68 -1.11
N VAL A 132 -15.49 -25.18 -0.12
CA VAL A 132 -15.56 -23.74 0.18
C VAL A 132 -14.22 -23.22 0.71
N ALA A 133 -13.56 -23.95 1.61
CA ALA A 133 -12.25 -23.59 2.15
C ALA A 133 -11.19 -23.50 1.04
N GLU A 134 -11.10 -24.52 0.18
CA GLU A 134 -10.15 -24.57 -0.95
C GLU A 134 -10.40 -23.42 -1.94
N LYS A 135 -11.67 -23.09 -2.21
CA LYS A 135 -12.02 -21.93 -3.06
C LYS A 135 -11.55 -20.61 -2.45
N LEU A 136 -11.77 -20.41 -1.15
CA LEU A 136 -11.35 -19.19 -0.45
C LEU A 136 -9.83 -19.07 -0.39
N GLU A 137 -9.10 -20.17 -0.24
CA GLU A 137 -7.63 -20.18 -0.33
C GLU A 137 -7.14 -19.82 -1.74
N ALA A 138 -7.77 -20.35 -2.78
CA ALA A 138 -7.44 -20.01 -4.15
C ALA A 138 -7.68 -18.52 -4.44
N ASP A 139 -8.79 -17.97 -3.97
CA ASP A 139 -9.10 -16.54 -4.09
C ASP A 139 -8.07 -15.70 -3.32
N ALA A 140 -7.74 -16.06 -2.07
CA ALA A 140 -6.75 -15.37 -1.27
C ALA A 140 -5.37 -15.34 -1.96
N HIS A 141 -4.95 -16.46 -2.54
CA HIS A 141 -3.69 -16.56 -3.27
C HIS A 141 -3.69 -15.71 -4.54
N ALA A 142 -4.81 -15.67 -5.27
CA ALA A 142 -4.95 -14.81 -6.45
C ALA A 142 -4.87 -13.31 -6.09
N PHE A 143 -5.45 -12.90 -4.95
CA PHE A 143 -5.33 -11.53 -4.46
C PHE A 143 -3.90 -11.19 -4.01
N ASP A 144 -3.20 -12.10 -3.32
CA ASP A 144 -1.83 -11.88 -2.88
C ASP A 144 -0.87 -11.74 -4.09
N GLN A 145 -1.01 -12.59 -5.12
CA GLN A 145 -0.23 -12.45 -6.35
C GLN A 145 -0.46 -11.12 -7.06
N LYS A 146 -1.72 -10.65 -7.13
CA LYS A 146 -2.04 -9.33 -7.71
C LYS A 146 -1.43 -8.21 -6.87
N SER A 147 -1.47 -8.32 -5.55
CA SER A 147 -0.84 -7.36 -4.63
C SER A 147 0.67 -7.30 -4.86
N GLU A 148 1.36 -8.44 -4.94
CA GLU A 148 2.81 -8.48 -5.17
C GLU A 148 3.21 -7.88 -6.52
N ALA A 149 2.45 -8.16 -7.58
CA ALA A 149 2.68 -7.56 -8.88
C ALA A 149 2.56 -6.02 -8.85
N GLN A 150 1.60 -5.48 -8.10
CA GLN A 150 1.46 -4.04 -7.89
C GLN A 150 2.57 -3.47 -7.01
N MET A 151 3.02 -4.22 -5.98
CA MET A 151 4.11 -3.81 -5.10
C MET A 151 5.45 -3.69 -5.84
N HIS A 152 5.71 -4.57 -6.82
CA HIS A 152 6.87 -4.43 -7.69
C HIS A 152 6.87 -3.13 -8.49
N GLN A 153 5.70 -2.71 -8.99
CA GLN A 153 5.57 -1.42 -9.68
C GLN A 153 5.75 -0.25 -8.71
N HIS A 154 5.15 -0.34 -7.50
CA HIS A 154 5.31 0.66 -6.47
C HIS A 154 6.80 0.90 -6.12
N HIS A 155 7.59 -0.16 -6.00
CA HIS A 155 9.02 -0.04 -5.71
C HIS A 155 9.76 0.77 -6.79
N ARG A 156 9.40 0.60 -8.07
CA ARG A 156 9.98 1.34 -9.19
C ARG A 156 9.58 2.82 -9.16
N TRP A 157 8.32 3.13 -8.86
CA TRP A 157 7.85 4.51 -8.67
C TRP A 157 8.51 5.19 -7.45
N ALA A 158 8.72 4.45 -6.36
CA ALA A 158 9.40 4.96 -5.17
C ALA A 158 10.88 5.31 -5.46
N GLN A 159 11.59 4.45 -6.20
CA GLN A 159 12.96 4.71 -6.64
C GLN A 159 13.04 5.95 -7.54
N ALA A 160 12.13 6.08 -8.52
CA ALA A 160 12.06 7.25 -9.39
C ALA A 160 11.78 8.55 -8.60
N THR A 161 10.86 8.49 -7.64
CA THR A 161 10.53 9.64 -6.77
C THR A 161 11.72 10.07 -5.91
N THR A 162 12.47 9.11 -5.35
CA THR A 162 13.66 9.38 -4.54
C THR A 162 14.78 10.00 -5.38
N ALA A 163 15.02 9.48 -6.59
CA ALA A 163 15.99 10.05 -7.52
C ALA A 163 15.64 11.50 -7.89
N LEU A 164 14.35 11.79 -8.06
CA LEU A 164 13.85 13.13 -8.37
C LEU A 164 14.00 14.09 -7.18
N GLN A 165 13.81 13.61 -5.94
CA GLN A 165 14.11 14.38 -4.73
C GLN A 165 15.61 14.71 -4.61
N VAL A 166 16.50 13.75 -4.91
CA VAL A 166 17.95 14.00 -4.94
C VAL A 166 18.30 15.03 -6.03
N ALA A 167 17.66 14.97 -7.20
CA ALA A 167 17.85 15.95 -8.27
C ALA A 167 17.46 17.37 -7.83
N ILE A 168 16.31 17.52 -7.16
CA ILE A 168 15.84 18.81 -6.61
C ILE A 168 16.82 19.34 -5.54
N ALA A 169 17.30 18.47 -4.64
CA ALA A 169 18.27 18.87 -3.62
C ALA A 169 19.60 19.36 -4.24
N LEU A 170 20.09 18.66 -5.27
CA LEU A 170 21.29 19.09 -6.00
C LEU A 170 21.07 20.40 -6.79
N ALA A 171 19.88 20.63 -7.34
CA ALA A 171 19.52 21.89 -7.98
C ALA A 171 19.54 23.07 -6.99
N ALA A 172 19.02 22.87 -5.77
CA ALA A 172 19.06 23.87 -4.70
C ALA A 172 20.50 24.20 -4.26
N ILE A 173 21.36 23.18 -4.13
CA ILE A 173 22.78 23.37 -3.81
C ILE A 173 23.50 24.11 -4.95
N ALA A 174 23.19 23.80 -6.21
CA ALA A 174 23.78 24.48 -7.38
C ALA A 174 23.43 25.97 -7.42
N LEU A 175 22.17 26.31 -7.11
CA LEU A 175 21.70 27.69 -6.98
C LEU A 175 22.45 28.47 -5.89
N LEU A 176 22.70 27.85 -4.73
CA LEU A 176 23.44 28.49 -3.63
C LEU A 176 24.94 28.64 -3.93
N THR A 177 25.53 27.71 -4.69
CA THR A 177 26.99 27.66 -4.90
C THR A 177 27.47 28.45 -6.13
N LYS A 178 26.56 28.83 -7.06
CA LYS A 178 26.86 29.58 -8.30
C LYS A 178 28.01 29.00 -9.16
N LYS A 179 28.30 27.69 -9.05
CA LYS A 179 29.38 27.00 -9.78
C LYS A 179 28.84 26.33 -11.04
N LYS A 180 29.36 26.70 -12.22
CA LYS A 180 28.94 26.16 -13.53
C LYS A 180 29.09 24.64 -13.70
N TRP A 181 30.04 24.01 -13.02
CA TRP A 181 30.16 22.54 -13.06
C TRP A 181 28.99 21.84 -12.34
N LEU A 182 28.40 22.50 -11.34
CA LEU A 182 27.23 22.02 -10.62
C LEU A 182 25.93 22.15 -11.44
N GLU A 183 25.84 23.13 -12.34
CA GLU A 183 24.74 23.24 -13.32
C GLU A 183 24.72 22.04 -14.28
N TYR A 184 25.88 21.61 -14.79
CA TYR A 184 25.96 20.39 -15.63
C TYR A 184 25.61 19.12 -14.83
N GLY A 185 26.03 19.03 -13.57
CA GLY A 185 25.63 17.96 -12.67
C GLY A 185 24.12 17.89 -12.45
N MET A 186 23.45 19.04 -12.29
CA MET A 186 21.99 19.13 -12.16
C MET A 186 21.27 18.58 -13.40
N TYR A 187 21.68 18.97 -14.61
CA TYR A 187 21.08 18.45 -15.85
C TYR A 187 21.31 16.95 -16.02
N GLY A 188 22.50 16.45 -15.65
CA GLY A 188 22.81 15.02 -15.68
C GLY A 188 21.92 14.20 -14.74
N VAL A 189 21.77 14.66 -13.49
CA VAL A 189 20.92 13.97 -12.51
C VAL A 189 19.44 14.08 -12.87
N ALA A 190 18.98 15.21 -13.42
CA ALA A 190 17.61 15.37 -13.91
C ALA A 190 17.32 14.43 -15.10
N ALA A 191 18.26 14.27 -16.04
CA ALA A 191 18.13 13.34 -17.16
C ALA A 191 18.12 11.88 -16.69
N VAL A 192 18.94 11.52 -15.71
CA VAL A 192 18.91 10.18 -15.09
C VAL A 192 17.60 9.93 -14.36
N GLY A 193 17.10 10.91 -13.58
CA GLY A 193 15.81 10.81 -12.90
C GLY A 193 14.62 10.66 -13.87
N LEU A 194 14.61 11.43 -14.95
CA LEU A 194 13.63 11.29 -16.04
C LEU A 194 13.77 9.94 -16.75
N GLY A 195 14.98 9.45 -16.98
CA GLY A 195 15.24 8.15 -17.59
C GLY A 195 14.74 6.99 -16.73
N VAL A 196 15.03 7.02 -15.43
CA VAL A 196 14.52 6.02 -14.47
C VAL A 196 13.00 6.09 -14.37
N GLY A 197 12.41 7.29 -14.32
CA GLY A 197 10.97 7.49 -14.33
C GLY A 197 10.29 6.99 -15.62
N ALA A 198 10.91 7.21 -16.77
CA ALA A 198 10.42 6.71 -18.05
C ALA A 198 10.52 5.18 -18.16
N LEU A 199 11.61 4.58 -17.68
CA LEU A 199 11.74 3.12 -17.61
C LEU A 199 10.68 2.51 -16.69
N ALA A 200 10.47 3.12 -15.51
CA ALA A 200 9.40 2.74 -14.57
C ALA A 200 8.01 2.82 -15.22
N ALA A 201 7.73 3.88 -15.98
CA ALA A 201 6.47 4.07 -16.70
C ALA A 201 6.28 3.09 -17.87
N LEU A 202 7.35 2.68 -18.54
CA LEU A 202 7.33 1.72 -19.65
C LEU A 202 7.34 0.25 -19.20
N HIS A 203 7.27 -0.01 -17.89
CA HIS A 203 7.33 -1.35 -17.31
C HIS A 203 8.60 -2.17 -17.65
N ILE A 204 9.67 -1.55 -18.18
CA ILE A 204 10.98 -2.20 -18.47
C ILE A 204 11.85 -2.35 -17.22
#